data_AF-A0A0A9XIY6-F1
#
_entry.id   AF-A0A0A9XIY6-F1
#
_cell.length_a   1.000
_cell.length_b   1.000
_cell.length_c   1.000
_cell.angle_alpha   90.00
_cell.angle_beta   90.00
_cell.angle_gamma   90.00
#
_symmetry.space_group_name_H-M   'P 1'
#
loop_
_entity.id
_entity.type
_entity.pdbx_description
1 polymer ?
#
loop_
_entity_poly.entity_id
_entity_poly.type
_entity_poly.pdbx_seq_one_letter_code
_entity_poly.pdbx_strand_id
1 'polypeptide(L)'
;EYYILNCTPVDSQNSLRSQCINVITNATNKIKSCPPKSEINNRFHKAKKFLNQHKNDIIVTRTDKTNQTIVLERIDYKNKIESLISDTETYTPLQNDPTELYQNQINREIIALHKKKYISADVKTSLTNYSCHSPRLYGLIKNHKPGNPARPICSFINSPHYKVSKYLADILKCLPPSKYTLKDSFDFKYKID
;
A
#
# COMPACT_ATOMS: atom_id res chain seq x y z
N GLU A 1 18.31 -24.59 -35.01
CA GLU A 1 19.11 -23.53 -35.63
C GLU A 1 18.16 -22.49 -36.22
N TYR A 2 18.34 -21.20 -35.92
CA TYR A 2 17.59 -20.12 -36.56
C TYR A 2 18.56 -19.32 -37.43
N TYR A 3 18.32 -19.29 -38.73
CA TYR A 3 19.10 -18.49 -39.67
C TYR A 3 18.56 -17.05 -39.69
N ILE A 4 19.41 -16.08 -39.38
CA ILE A 4 19.12 -14.66 -39.60
C ILE A 4 19.58 -14.32 -41.03
N LEU A 5 18.62 -14.24 -41.96
CA LEU A 5 18.87 -13.72 -43.30
C LEU A 5 18.97 -12.19 -43.26
N ASN A 6 20.18 -11.66 -43.09
CA ASN A 6 20.47 -10.24 -43.32
C ASN A 6 20.54 -9.98 -44.84
N CYS A 7 19.40 -10.02 -45.52
CA CYS A 7 19.30 -9.88 -46.99
C CYS A 7 19.14 -8.43 -47.49
N THR A 8 19.52 -7.42 -46.72
CA THR A 8 19.42 -6.03 -47.16
C THR A 8 20.71 -5.24 -46.89
N PRO A 9 21.20 -4.43 -47.85
CA PRO A 9 22.33 -3.54 -47.63
C PRO A 9 22.11 -2.67 -46.39
N VAL A 10 23.18 -2.44 -45.61
CA VAL A 10 23.13 -1.69 -44.35
C VAL A 10 22.46 -0.32 -44.52
N ASP A 11 22.66 0.34 -45.66
CA ASP A 11 22.05 1.63 -45.98
C ASP A 11 20.54 1.54 -46.15
N SER A 12 20.04 0.47 -46.77
CA SER A 12 18.60 0.21 -46.89
C SER A 12 17.97 -0.08 -45.54
N GLN A 13 18.67 -0.81 -44.67
CA GLN A 13 18.22 -1.05 -43.29
C GLN A 13 18.17 0.24 -42.46
N ASN A 14 19.18 1.10 -42.60
CA ASN A 14 19.26 2.37 -41.89
C ASN A 14 18.20 3.36 -42.38
N SER A 15 17.91 3.36 -43.69
CA SER A 15 16.82 4.13 -44.27
C SER A 15 15.45 3.69 -43.72
N LEU A 16 15.18 2.38 -43.71
CA LEU A 16 13.95 1.84 -43.12
C LEU A 16 13.84 2.15 -41.62
N ARG A 17 14.93 1.95 -40.85
CA ARG A 17 14.96 2.32 -39.43
C ARG A 17 14.61 3.79 -39.22
N SER A 18 15.14 4.69 -40.03
CA SER A 18 14.89 6.13 -39.94
C SER A 18 13.42 6.48 -40.24
N GLN A 19 12.83 5.83 -41.25
CA GLN A 19 11.40 6.00 -41.56
C GLN A 19 10.51 5.48 -40.43
N CYS A 20 10.79 4.29 -39.90
CA CYS A 20 10.06 3.73 -38.76
C CYS A 20 10.18 4.62 -37.51
N ILE A 21 11.39 5.12 -37.21
CA ILE A 21 11.62 6.04 -36.08
C ILE A 21 10.80 7.31 -36.25
N ASN A 22 10.74 7.90 -37.45
CA ASN A 22 9.94 9.10 -37.69
C ASN A 22 8.44 8.85 -37.49
N VAL A 23 7.92 7.73 -38.00
CA VAL A 23 6.51 7.36 -37.79
C VAL A 23 6.20 7.18 -36.30
N ILE A 24 7.06 6.47 -35.57
CA ILE A 24 6.91 6.24 -34.13
C ILE A 24 7.02 7.56 -33.35
N THR A 25 7.98 8.42 -33.72
CA THR A 25 8.21 9.73 -33.09
C THR A 25 7.03 10.66 -33.32
N ASN A 26 6.48 10.70 -34.54
CA ASN A 26 5.31 11.50 -34.86
C ASN A 26 4.04 10.99 -34.17
N ALA A 27 3.85 9.67 -34.13
CA ALA A 27 2.75 9.07 -33.39
C ALA A 27 2.87 9.35 -31.89
N THR A 28 4.05 9.19 -31.30
CA THR A 28 4.29 9.52 -29.87
C THR A 28 4.15 11.00 -29.59
N ASN A 29 4.58 11.90 -30.48
CA ASN A 29 4.40 13.35 -30.32
C ASN A 29 2.93 13.77 -30.44
N LYS A 30 2.16 13.11 -31.31
CA LYS A 30 0.70 13.29 -31.40
C LYS A 30 -0.03 12.78 -30.16
N ILE A 31 0.44 11.68 -29.57
CA ILE A 31 -0.06 11.14 -28.29
C ILE A 31 0.37 12.04 -27.11
N LYS A 32 1.53 12.70 -27.19
CA LYS A 32 2.07 13.63 -26.17
C LYS A 32 1.43 15.01 -26.16
N SER A 33 0.49 15.34 -27.07
CA SER A 33 -0.25 16.60 -26.96
C SER A 33 -1.18 16.49 -25.74
N CYS A 34 -0.65 16.83 -24.56
CA CYS A 34 -1.46 16.97 -23.36
C CYS A 34 -2.56 17.99 -23.66
N PRO A 35 -3.83 17.70 -23.27
CA PRO A 35 -4.90 18.67 -23.42
C PRO A 35 -4.48 20.01 -22.78
N PRO A 36 -4.92 21.15 -23.34
CA PRO A 36 -4.60 22.46 -22.78
C PRO A 36 -4.87 22.50 -21.27
N LYS A 37 -4.02 23.20 -20.51
CA LYS A 37 -4.16 23.29 -19.04
C LYS A 37 -5.56 23.73 -18.61
N SER A 38 -6.20 24.62 -19.37
CA SER A 38 -7.58 25.07 -19.15
C SER A 38 -8.60 23.92 -19.22
N GLU A 39 -8.43 23.00 -20.18
CA GLU A 39 -9.28 21.83 -20.34
C GLU A 39 -9.07 20.82 -19.20
N ILE A 40 -7.81 20.55 -18.83
CA ILE A 40 -7.48 19.68 -17.69
C ILE A 40 -8.12 20.23 -16.42
N ASN A 41 -7.99 21.54 -16.17
CA ASN A 41 -8.62 22.19 -15.02
C ASN A 41 -10.14 22.05 -15.06
N ASN A 42 -10.78 22.26 -16.22
CA ASN A 42 -12.23 22.10 -16.33
C ASN A 42 -12.66 20.66 -16.02
N ARG A 43 -11.98 19.66 -16.60
CA ARG A 43 -12.21 18.23 -16.32
C ARG A 43 -12.03 17.92 -14.83
N PHE A 44 -11.00 18.47 -14.20
CA PHE A 44 -10.76 18.31 -12.76
C PHE A 44 -11.90 18.89 -11.91
N HIS A 45 -12.38 20.09 -12.22
CA HIS A 45 -13.49 20.72 -11.49
C HIS A 45 -14.79 19.92 -11.66
N LYS A 46 -15.08 19.42 -12.87
CA LYS A 46 -16.22 18.54 -13.12
C LYS A 46 -16.14 17.24 -12.33
N ALA A 47 -14.98 16.56 -12.37
CA ALA A 47 -14.76 15.35 -11.61
C ALA A 47 -14.89 15.59 -10.10
N LYS A 48 -14.29 16.67 -9.58
CA LYS A 48 -14.42 17.06 -8.17
C LYS A 48 -15.87 17.32 -7.76
N LYS A 49 -16.64 18.02 -8.61
CA LYS A 49 -18.07 18.27 -8.38
C LYS A 49 -18.84 16.95 -8.32
N PHE A 50 -18.62 16.05 -9.27
CA PHE A 50 -19.23 14.72 -9.31
C PHE A 50 -18.90 13.90 -8.04
N LEU A 51 -17.62 13.81 -7.67
CA LEU A 51 -17.19 13.09 -6.47
C LEU A 51 -17.80 13.67 -5.18
N ASN A 52 -17.97 14.98 -5.11
CA ASN A 52 -18.61 15.63 -3.97
C ASN A 52 -20.11 15.34 -3.91
N GLN A 53 -20.80 15.32 -5.06
CA GLN A 53 -22.22 15.00 -5.16
C GLN A 53 -22.51 13.54 -4.77
N HIS A 54 -21.60 12.61 -5.09
CA HIS A 54 -21.75 11.18 -4.83
C HIS A 54 -20.87 10.65 -3.69
N LYS A 55 -20.46 11.53 -2.76
CA LYS A 55 -19.50 11.18 -1.69
C LYS A 55 -19.90 9.95 -0.88
N ASN A 56 -21.21 9.74 -0.69
CA ASN A 56 -21.76 8.64 0.08
C ASN A 56 -21.97 7.37 -0.75
N ASP A 57 -22.05 7.48 -2.08
CA ASP A 57 -22.43 6.38 -2.97
C ASP A 57 -21.23 5.67 -3.57
N ILE A 58 -20.11 6.39 -3.78
CA ILE A 58 -18.91 5.85 -4.42
C ILE A 58 -17.69 5.85 -3.50
N ILE A 59 -16.81 4.89 -3.75
CA ILE A 59 -15.46 4.82 -3.18
C ILE A 59 -14.44 4.89 -4.31
N VAL A 60 -13.44 5.73 -4.11
CA VAL A 60 -12.26 5.83 -4.97
C VAL A 60 -11.08 5.23 -4.20
N THR A 61 -10.49 4.16 -4.73
CA THR A 61 -9.36 3.48 -4.09
C THR A 61 -8.31 3.05 -5.12
N ARG A 62 -7.10 2.77 -4.64
CA ARG A 62 -6.03 2.22 -5.48
C ARG A 62 -6.17 0.70 -5.60
N THR A 63 -5.69 0.16 -6.70
CA THR A 63 -5.59 -1.30 -6.84
C THR A 63 -4.39 -1.85 -6.08
N ASP A 64 -4.43 -3.15 -5.86
CA ASP A 64 -3.43 -3.86 -5.09
C ASP A 64 -2.05 -3.99 -5.76
N LYS A 65 -2.01 -4.26 -7.07
CA LYS A 65 -0.75 -4.53 -7.82
C LYS A 65 -0.46 -3.56 -8.95
N THR A 66 -1.44 -2.76 -9.36
CA THR A 66 -1.28 -1.82 -10.47
C THR A 66 -1.36 -0.38 -9.94
N ASN A 67 -0.67 0.56 -10.57
CA ASN A 67 -0.79 1.98 -10.23
C ASN A 67 -2.07 2.60 -10.84
N GLN A 68 -3.19 1.88 -10.73
CA GLN A 68 -4.49 2.26 -11.24
C GLN A 68 -5.39 2.70 -10.09
N THR A 69 -6.31 3.61 -10.42
CA THR A 69 -7.39 4.05 -9.54
C THR A 69 -8.67 3.35 -9.98
N ILE A 70 -9.41 2.82 -9.01
CA ILE A 70 -10.70 2.18 -9.23
C ILE A 70 -11.77 3.02 -8.54
N VAL A 71 -12.91 3.16 -9.22
CA VAL A 71 -14.14 3.73 -8.69
C VAL A 71 -15.15 2.60 -8.56
N LEU A 72 -15.77 2.45 -7.38
CA LEU A 72 -16.76 1.42 -7.08
C LEU A 72 -17.94 2.05 -6.38
N GLU A 73 -19.08 1.40 -6.45
CA GLU A 73 -20.15 1.65 -5.51
C GLU A 73 -19.72 1.25 -4.10
N ARG A 74 -20.11 2.08 -3.13
CA ARG A 74 -19.77 1.88 -1.72
C ARG A 74 -20.39 0.59 -1.18
N ILE A 75 -21.59 0.23 -1.67
CA ILE A 75 -22.28 -1.00 -1.29
C ILE A 75 -21.49 -2.24 -1.73
N ASP A 76 -21.03 -2.29 -2.97
CA ASP A 76 -20.21 -3.39 -3.49
C ASP A 76 -18.89 -3.53 -2.73
N TYR A 77 -18.25 -2.40 -2.44
CA TYR A 77 -17.04 -2.39 -1.63
C TYR A 77 -17.31 -2.95 -0.22
N LYS A 78 -18.38 -2.48 0.43
CA LYS A 78 -18.77 -2.95 1.75
C LYS A 78 -19.03 -4.45 1.76
N ASN A 79 -19.81 -4.97 0.81
CA ASN A 79 -20.09 -6.40 0.66
C ASN A 79 -18.80 -7.22 0.48
N LYS A 80 -17.85 -6.72 -0.32
CA LYS A 80 -16.53 -7.38 -0.49
C LYS A 80 -15.72 -7.44 0.79
N ILE A 81 -15.78 -6.41 1.65
CA ILE A 81 -15.10 -6.41 2.95
C ILE A 81 -15.82 -7.31 3.95
N GLU A 82 -17.15 -7.22 4.02
CA GLU A 82 -17.96 -8.04 4.92
C GLU A 82 -17.78 -9.54 4.63
N SER A 83 -17.76 -9.93 3.36
CA SER A 83 -17.45 -11.31 2.94
C SER A 83 -16.06 -11.80 3.38
N LEU A 84 -15.10 -10.91 3.64
CA LEU A 84 -13.77 -11.30 4.13
C LEU A 84 -13.75 -11.51 5.64
N ILE A 85 -14.57 -10.77 6.40
CA ILE A 85 -14.60 -10.82 7.87
C ILE A 85 -15.76 -11.66 8.42
N SER A 86 -16.66 -12.13 7.56
CA SER A 86 -17.79 -13.02 7.92
C SER A 86 -17.35 -14.44 8.24
N ASP A 87 -16.08 -14.79 8.01
CA ASP A 87 -15.53 -16.10 8.36
C ASP A 87 -15.44 -16.26 9.89
N THR A 88 -16.28 -17.14 10.43
CA THR A 88 -16.38 -17.41 11.86
C THR A 88 -15.35 -18.45 12.35
N GLU A 89 -14.67 -19.15 11.44
CA GLU A 89 -13.55 -20.03 11.81
C GLU A 89 -12.31 -19.20 12.14
N THR A 90 -12.09 -18.10 11.42
CA THR A 90 -10.93 -17.21 11.61
C THR A 90 -11.22 -16.02 12.53
N TYR A 91 -12.41 -15.43 12.47
CA TYR A 91 -12.75 -14.19 13.18
C TYR A 91 -13.85 -14.39 14.22
N THR A 92 -13.73 -13.68 15.35
CA THR A 92 -14.74 -13.65 16.40
C THR A 92 -15.18 -12.21 16.64
N PRO A 93 -16.49 -11.92 16.70
CA PRO A 93 -16.97 -10.58 17.00
C PRO A 93 -16.59 -10.17 18.43
N LEU A 94 -16.12 -8.94 18.58
CA LEU A 94 -15.88 -8.34 19.89
C LEU A 94 -17.13 -7.59 20.35
N GLN A 95 -17.51 -7.80 21.61
CA GLN A 95 -18.68 -7.13 22.21
C GLN A 95 -18.45 -5.63 22.45
N ASN A 96 -17.22 -5.26 22.81
CA ASN A 96 -16.84 -3.88 23.14
C ASN A 96 -15.49 -3.55 22.50
N ASP A 97 -15.27 -2.27 22.20
CA ASP A 97 -13.97 -1.79 21.69
C ASP A 97 -12.92 -1.79 22.82
N PRO A 98 -11.86 -2.63 22.75
CA PRO A 98 -10.84 -2.70 23.78
C PRO A 98 -9.76 -1.62 23.66
N THR A 99 -9.90 -0.65 22.73
CA THR A 99 -8.87 0.36 22.44
C THR A 99 -8.45 1.13 23.69
N GLU A 100 -9.41 1.61 24.49
CA GLU A 100 -9.11 2.36 25.70
C GLU A 100 -8.41 1.50 26.75
N LEU A 101 -8.84 0.24 26.91
CA LEU A 101 -8.22 -0.72 27.80
C LEU A 101 -6.74 -0.91 27.45
N TYR A 102 -6.43 -1.15 26.16
CA TYR A 102 -5.05 -1.31 25.71
C TYR A 102 -4.24 -0.01 25.80
N GLN A 103 -4.85 1.14 25.51
CA GLN A 103 -4.20 2.44 25.70
C GLN A 103 -3.76 2.63 27.16
N ASN A 104 -4.64 2.35 28.11
CA ASN A 104 -4.36 2.49 29.53
C ASN A 104 -3.31 1.47 30.01
N GLN A 105 -3.35 0.23 29.50
CA GLN A 105 -2.31 -0.76 29.76
C GLN A 105 -0.93 -0.29 29.27
N ILE A 106 -0.83 0.13 28.01
CA ILE A 106 0.44 0.57 27.42
C ILE A 106 1.00 1.80 28.14
N ASN A 107 0.17 2.80 28.44
CA ASN A 107 0.62 3.99 29.16
C ASN A 107 1.12 3.65 30.58
N ARG A 108 0.50 2.69 31.27
CA ARG A 108 0.99 2.19 32.57
C ARG A 108 2.37 1.54 32.44
N GLU A 109 2.58 0.69 31.43
CA GLU A 109 3.88 0.06 31.20
C GLU A 109 4.96 1.09 30.87
N ILE A 110 4.66 2.08 30.04
CA ILE A 110 5.59 3.18 29.74
C ILE A 110 6.00 3.93 31.02
N ILE A 111 5.03 4.21 31.91
CA ILE A 111 5.32 4.84 33.22
C ILE A 111 6.21 3.94 34.08
N ALA A 112 5.94 2.64 34.12
CA ALA A 112 6.73 1.68 34.88
C ALA A 112 8.17 1.59 34.37
N LEU A 113 8.37 1.54 33.04
CA LEU A 113 9.70 1.54 32.41
C LEU A 113 10.50 2.80 32.74
N HIS A 114 9.84 3.96 32.73
CA HIS A 114 10.47 5.22 33.11
C HIS A 114 10.86 5.24 34.61
N LYS A 115 9.97 4.76 35.50
CA LYS A 115 10.28 4.65 36.94
C LYS A 115 11.50 3.75 37.20
N LYS A 116 11.63 2.66 36.43
CA LYS A 116 12.79 1.76 36.46
C LYS A 116 14.03 2.32 35.76
N LYS A 117 13.97 3.54 35.22
CA LYS A 117 15.04 4.24 34.48
C LYS A 117 15.51 3.50 33.22
N TYR A 118 14.66 2.65 32.63
CA TYR A 118 14.97 1.99 31.34
C TYR A 118 14.77 2.91 30.14
N ILE A 119 13.93 3.95 30.28
CA ILE A 119 13.69 4.96 29.25
C ILE A 119 13.81 6.36 29.83
N SER A 120 14.24 7.33 29.02
CA SER A 120 14.31 8.74 29.41
C SER A 120 12.94 9.39 29.48
N ALA A 121 12.86 10.57 30.10
CA ALA A 121 11.63 11.36 30.17
C ALA A 121 11.11 11.76 28.77
N ASP A 122 12.02 12.05 27.84
CA ASP A 122 11.68 12.40 26.45
C ASP A 122 11.07 11.20 25.72
N VAL A 123 11.67 10.01 25.88
CA VAL A 123 11.14 8.77 25.29
C VAL A 123 9.76 8.46 25.88
N LYS A 124 9.60 8.56 27.21
CA LYS A 124 8.29 8.40 27.86
C LYS A 124 7.23 9.30 27.24
N THR A 125 7.52 10.59 27.09
CA THR A 125 6.59 11.58 26.54
C THR A 125 6.25 11.27 25.08
N SER A 126 7.26 10.89 24.29
CA SER A 126 7.09 10.49 22.89
C SER A 126 6.18 9.27 22.73
N LEU A 127 6.38 8.23 23.56
CA LEU A 127 5.65 6.97 23.50
C LEU A 127 4.22 7.07 24.02
N THR A 128 3.98 7.92 25.02
CA THR A 128 2.66 8.07 25.62
C THR A 128 1.66 8.56 24.56
N ASN A 129 0.46 7.98 24.55
CA ASN A 129 -0.61 8.39 23.64
C ASN A 129 -1.98 8.29 24.34
N TYR A 130 -2.77 9.36 24.26
CA TYR A 130 -4.11 9.44 24.85
C TYR A 130 -5.22 9.55 23.79
N SER A 131 -4.86 9.75 22.53
CA SER A 131 -5.78 9.89 21.40
C SER A 131 -5.62 8.72 20.42
N CYS A 132 -5.54 7.50 20.95
CA CYS A 132 -5.48 6.30 20.14
C CYS A 132 -6.85 5.98 19.54
N HIS A 133 -6.86 5.25 18.43
CA HIS A 133 -8.09 4.68 17.87
C HIS A 133 -7.89 3.20 17.52
N SER A 134 -9.00 2.47 17.41
CA SER A 134 -8.99 1.09 16.94
C SER A 134 -8.30 0.98 15.57
N PRO A 135 -7.56 -0.11 15.31
CA PRO A 135 -7.00 -0.38 13.99
C PRO A 135 -8.09 -0.35 12.90
N ARG A 136 -7.76 0.24 11.74
CA ARG A 136 -8.74 0.41 10.65
C ARG A 136 -8.54 -0.66 9.60
N LEU A 137 -9.59 -1.44 9.36
CA LEU A 137 -9.64 -2.38 8.24
C LEU A 137 -10.12 -1.67 6.97
N TYR A 138 -9.40 -1.88 5.87
CA TYR A 138 -9.84 -1.51 4.53
C TYR A 138 -9.31 -2.53 3.51
N GLY A 139 -9.94 -2.62 2.35
CA GLY A 139 -9.52 -3.51 1.27
C GLY A 139 -8.92 -2.79 0.06
N LEU A 140 -7.90 -3.39 -0.53
CA LEU A 140 -7.36 -3.04 -1.85
C LEU A 140 -7.89 -4.02 -2.90
N ILE A 141 -8.38 -3.53 -4.04
CA ILE A 141 -8.97 -4.41 -5.05
C ILE A 141 -7.90 -5.11 -5.89
N LYS A 142 -8.00 -6.44 -5.97
CA LYS A 142 -7.18 -7.30 -6.84
C LYS A 142 -7.81 -7.39 -8.24
N ASN A 143 -7.69 -6.34 -9.03
CA ASN A 143 -8.21 -6.26 -10.40
C ASN A 143 -7.66 -7.31 -11.39
N HIS A 144 -6.56 -7.97 -11.05
CA HIS A 144 -5.92 -9.03 -11.82
C HIS A 144 -6.46 -10.43 -11.49
N LYS A 145 -7.49 -10.55 -10.65
CA LYS A 145 -8.11 -11.82 -10.25
C LYS A 145 -9.59 -11.82 -10.64
N PRO A 146 -10.14 -12.99 -11.07
CA PRO A 146 -11.56 -13.11 -11.38
C PRO A 146 -12.44 -12.62 -10.23
N GLY A 147 -13.48 -11.85 -10.54
CA GLY A 147 -14.40 -11.28 -9.55
C GLY A 147 -13.85 -10.08 -8.76
N ASN A 148 -12.63 -9.63 -9.02
CA ASN A 148 -12.00 -8.47 -8.38
C ASN A 148 -12.11 -8.51 -6.84
N PRO A 149 -11.59 -9.55 -6.15
CA PRO A 149 -11.67 -9.68 -4.71
C PRO A 149 -10.85 -8.58 -4.01
N ALA A 150 -11.25 -8.21 -2.79
CA ALA A 150 -10.48 -7.30 -1.95
C ALA A 150 -9.34 -8.04 -1.23
N ARG A 151 -8.18 -7.38 -1.05
CA ARG A 151 -7.14 -7.74 -0.09
C ARG A 151 -7.40 -6.96 1.19
N PRO A 152 -7.75 -7.61 2.32
CA PRO A 152 -7.89 -6.90 3.58
C PRO A 152 -6.53 -6.38 4.06
N ILE A 153 -6.49 -5.13 4.50
CA ILE A 153 -5.35 -4.44 5.10
C ILE A 153 -5.83 -3.84 6.42
N CYS A 154 -5.15 -4.18 7.51
CA CYS A 154 -5.40 -3.58 8.82
C CYS A 154 -4.33 -2.53 9.10
N SER A 155 -4.72 -1.26 9.17
CA SER A 155 -3.83 -0.17 9.55
C SER A 155 -3.83 0.03 11.06
N PHE A 156 -2.68 -0.21 11.67
CA PHE A 156 -2.41 0.03 13.08
C PHE A 156 -1.87 1.43 13.37
N ILE A 157 -1.83 2.33 12.38
CA ILE A 157 -1.36 3.71 12.59
C ILE A 157 -2.18 4.34 13.71
N ASN A 158 -1.49 4.93 14.69
CA ASN A 158 -2.09 5.57 15.86
C ASN A 158 -2.99 4.64 16.72
N SER A 159 -2.85 3.32 16.58
CA SER A 159 -3.38 2.36 17.55
C SER A 159 -2.56 2.38 18.86
N PRO A 160 -3.09 1.86 19.98
CA PRO A 160 -2.42 1.87 21.28
C PRO A 160 -0.97 1.36 21.26
N HIS A 161 -0.70 0.34 20.45
CA HIS A 161 0.61 -0.31 20.37
C HIS A 161 1.58 0.36 19.40
N TYR A 162 1.09 1.21 18.48
CA TYR A 162 1.85 1.67 17.31
C TYR A 162 3.22 2.27 17.64
N LYS A 163 3.26 3.24 18.57
CA LYS A 163 4.48 3.94 18.93
C LYS A 163 5.48 3.03 19.65
N VAL A 164 4.97 2.19 20.56
CA VAL A 164 5.79 1.22 21.31
C VAL A 164 6.38 0.18 20.37
N SER A 165 5.59 -0.39 19.45
CA SER A 165 6.08 -1.34 18.46
C SER A 165 7.15 -0.72 17.56
N LYS A 166 6.98 0.53 17.13
CA LYS A 166 7.99 1.25 16.34
C LYS A 166 9.29 1.44 17.13
N TYR A 167 9.19 1.90 18.37
CA TYR A 167 10.34 2.09 19.24
C TYR A 167 11.10 0.78 19.51
N LEU A 168 10.36 -0.31 19.74
CA LEU A 168 10.95 -1.64 19.89
C LEU A 168 11.65 -2.08 18.61
N ALA A 169 11.03 -1.88 17.44
CA ALA A 169 11.65 -2.21 16.15
C ALA A 169 12.96 -1.43 15.93
N ASP A 170 13.01 -0.15 16.32
CA ASP A 170 14.21 0.68 16.24
C ASP A 170 15.33 0.16 17.16
N ILE A 171 15.00 -0.33 18.36
CA ILE A 171 15.96 -1.01 19.26
C ILE A 171 16.48 -2.31 18.62
N LEU A 172 15.57 -3.16 18.14
CA LEU A 172 15.90 -4.46 17.58
C LEU A 172 16.73 -4.37 16.30
N LYS A 173 16.56 -3.29 15.52
CA LYS A 173 17.34 -3.03 14.30
C LYS A 173 18.84 -2.91 14.57
N CYS A 174 19.23 -2.46 15.76
CA CYS A 174 20.62 -2.31 16.16
C CYS A 174 21.27 -3.61 16.65
N LEU A 175 20.54 -4.73 16.67
CA LEU A 175 21.10 -6.02 17.06
C LEU A 175 22.01 -6.55 15.94
N PRO A 176 23.25 -6.97 16.27
CA PRO A 176 24.16 -7.54 15.28
C PRO A 176 23.59 -8.85 14.73
N PRO A 177 23.84 -9.17 13.45
CA PRO A 177 23.49 -10.46 12.89
C PRO A 177 24.19 -11.56 13.69
N SER A 178 23.41 -12.56 14.10
CA SER A 178 23.91 -13.76 14.76
C SER A 178 24.30 -14.83 13.72
N LYS A 179 24.92 -15.93 14.16
CA LYS A 179 25.13 -17.12 13.29
C LYS A 179 23.82 -17.68 12.69
N TYR A 180 22.68 -17.40 13.32
CA TYR A 180 21.35 -17.80 12.87
C TYR A 180 20.66 -16.75 12.00
N THR A 181 21.27 -15.58 11.81
CA THR A 181 20.70 -14.56 10.92
C THR A 181 20.87 -15.01 9.47
N LEU A 182 19.75 -14.99 8.75
CA LEU A 182 19.67 -15.31 7.33
C LEU A 182 19.79 -14.01 6.54
N LYS A 183 20.63 -14.00 5.51
CA LYS A 183 20.74 -12.83 4.63
C LYS A 183 19.54 -12.70 3.70
N ASP A 184 19.14 -13.82 3.10
CA ASP A 184 18.06 -13.88 2.12
C ASP A 184 17.48 -15.31 2.04
N SER A 185 16.52 -15.51 1.14
CA SER A 185 15.89 -16.81 0.92
C SER A 185 16.85 -17.86 0.34
N PHE A 186 17.95 -17.47 -0.31
CA PHE A 186 18.94 -18.41 -0.82
C PHE A 186 19.84 -18.90 0.33
N ASP A 187 20.31 -17.99 1.19
CA ASP A 187 21.06 -18.34 2.41
C ASP A 187 20.24 -19.26 3.32
N PHE A 188 18.92 -19.04 3.40
CA PHE A 188 18.04 -19.97 4.09
C PHE A 188 18.08 -21.36 3.49
N LYS A 189 17.87 -21.47 2.16
CA LYS A 189 17.89 -22.74 1.44
C LYS A 189 19.22 -23.49 1.67
N TYR A 190 20.36 -22.82 1.50
CA TYR A 190 21.67 -23.43 1.67
C TYR A 190 21.97 -23.91 3.10
N LYS A 191 21.28 -23.39 4.12
CA LYS A 191 21.45 -23.81 5.52
C LYS A 191 20.52 -24.95 5.92
N ILE A 192 19.45 -25.19 5.16
CA ILE A 192 18.47 -26.25 5.44
C ILE A 192 18.65 -27.48 4.56
N ASP A 193 19.29 -27.31 3.38
CA ASP A 193 19.77 -28.39 2.51
C ASP A 193 21.13 -28.92 3.00
#